data_AF-A0A4D4L2C3-F1
#
_entry.id   AF-A0A4D4L2C3-F1
#
_cell.length_a   1.000
_cell.length_b   1.000
_cell.length_c   1.000
_cell.angle_alpha   90.00
_cell.angle_beta   90.00
_cell.angle_gamma   90.00
#
_symmetry.space_group_name_H-M   'P 1'
#
loop_
_entity.id
_entity.type
_entity.pdbx_description
1 polymer ?
#
loop_
_entity_poly.entity_id
_entity_poly.type
_entity_poly.pdbx_seq_one_letter_code
_entity_poly.pdbx_strand_id
1 'polypeptide(L)'
;MIRQSWDETAAKRARIRGCLLGGAIGDALGNPIEFLSLRSIRETYGAAGVTTLVPDGSGVVGRVTDDTQMTLFTAEGLIRAHARTSSKGLEGSETAVVRHAYLRWLDTQNHPGPPPAEGGGDLVRSGWLRTQPWLYARRAPATPASPASPRSTSPPRAPPSTAPPAR
;
A
#
# COMPACT_ATOMS: atom_id res chain seq x y z
N MET A 1 -1.10 29.36 27.91
CA MET A 1 -0.62 28.37 26.93
C MET A 1 0.75 27.89 27.42
N ILE A 2 0.87 26.65 27.92
CA ILE A 2 2.16 26.12 28.40
C ILE A 2 3.00 25.76 27.18
N ARG A 3 4.16 26.40 27.03
CA ARG A 3 5.12 26.14 25.96
C ARG A 3 5.79 24.80 26.29
N GLN A 4 5.60 23.77 25.47
CA GLN A 4 6.30 22.51 25.65
C GLN A 4 7.81 22.73 25.59
N SER A 5 8.56 21.95 26.36
CA SER A 5 10.02 22.00 26.29
C SER A 5 10.51 21.51 24.93
N TRP A 6 11.73 21.92 24.55
CA TRP A 6 12.36 21.44 23.32
C TRP A 6 12.48 19.91 23.29
N ASP A 7 12.80 19.31 24.44
CA ASP A 7 12.95 17.87 24.62
C ASP A 7 11.62 17.14 24.46
N GLU A 8 10.53 17.66 25.05
CA GLU A 8 9.18 17.10 24.88
C GLU A 8 8.76 17.12 23.41
N THR A 9 9.01 18.23 22.73
CA THR A 9 8.67 18.39 21.31
C THR A 9 9.51 17.43 20.45
N ALA A 10 10.80 17.27 20.75
CA ALA A 10 11.68 16.33 20.06
C ALA A 10 11.22 14.88 20.27
N ALA A 11 10.94 14.48 21.50
CA ALA A 11 10.45 13.16 21.85
C ALA A 11 9.11 12.84 21.17
N LYS A 12 8.18 13.79 21.14
CA LYS A 12 6.90 13.64 20.43
C LYS A 12 7.10 13.40 18.93
N ARG A 13 7.96 14.18 18.27
CA ARG A 13 8.27 13.99 16.84
C ARG A 13 8.92 12.63 16.58
N ALA A 14 9.82 12.19 17.46
CA ALA A 14 10.46 10.88 17.36
C ALA A 14 9.43 9.75 17.45
N ARG A 15 8.49 9.82 18.40
CA ARG A 15 7.39 8.85 18.53
C ARG A 15 6.51 8.80 17.29
N ILE A 16 6.09 9.95 16.76
CA ILE A 16 5.26 10.01 15.54
C ILE A 16 5.98 9.35 14.35
N ARG A 17 7.25 9.70 14.15
CA ARG A 17 8.07 9.09 13.07
C ARG A 17 8.24 7.59 13.29
N GLY A 18 8.52 7.17 14.53
CA GLY A 18 8.65 5.77 14.90
C GLY A 18 7.36 4.97 14.67
N CYS A 19 6.19 5.53 14.97
CA CYS A 19 4.90 4.90 14.69
C CYS A 19 4.68 4.70 13.18
N LEU A 20 4.95 5.72 12.37
CA LEU A 20 4.77 5.63 10.91
C LEU A 20 5.76 4.65 10.28
N LEU A 21 7.04 4.71 10.68
CA LEU A 21 8.07 3.81 10.18
C LEU A 21 7.85 2.36 10.65
N GLY A 22 7.52 2.18 11.93
CA GLY A 22 7.23 0.87 12.51
C GLY A 22 5.99 0.23 11.88
N GLY A 23 4.95 1.03 11.58
CA GLY A 23 3.78 0.58 10.83
C GLY A 23 4.14 0.10 9.43
N ALA A 24 4.94 0.86 8.69
CA ALA A 24 5.40 0.45 7.35
C ALA A 24 6.29 -0.80 7.38
N ILE A 25 7.13 -0.96 8.40
CA ILE A 25 7.92 -2.19 8.61
C ILE A 25 7.01 -3.38 8.93
N GLY A 26 6.00 -3.18 9.79
CA GLY A 26 5.02 -4.21 10.15
C GLY A 26 4.21 -4.67 8.94
N ASP A 27 3.71 -3.74 8.14
CA ASP A 27 3.04 -3.99 6.86
C ASP A 27 3.96 -4.82 5.93
N ALA A 28 5.18 -4.37 5.69
CA ALA A 28 6.13 -5.08 4.83
C ALA A 28 6.52 -6.48 5.33
N LEU A 29 6.55 -6.70 6.66
CA LEU A 29 6.78 -8.02 7.27
C LEU A 29 5.54 -8.95 7.13
N GLY A 30 4.34 -8.38 7.24
CA GLY A 30 3.08 -9.11 7.18
C GLY A 30 2.65 -9.48 5.76
N ASN A 31 2.97 -8.63 4.77
CA ASN A 31 2.54 -8.80 3.38
C ASN A 31 2.82 -10.20 2.78
N PRO A 32 4.01 -10.80 2.90
CA PRO A 32 4.27 -12.15 2.35
C PRO A 32 3.47 -13.28 3.01
N ILE A 33 2.87 -13.04 4.18
CA ILE A 33 2.20 -14.06 5.00
C ILE A 33 0.73 -13.77 5.28
N GLU A 34 0.17 -12.69 4.71
CA GLU A 34 -1.19 -12.17 5.00
C GLU A 34 -2.29 -13.24 4.89
N PHE A 35 -2.15 -14.18 3.94
CA PHE A 35 -3.13 -15.23 3.67
C PHE A 35 -2.69 -16.63 4.14
N LEU A 36 -1.58 -16.73 4.88
CA LEU A 36 -1.08 -18.00 5.37
C LEU A 36 -1.67 -18.33 6.74
N SER A 37 -1.98 -19.62 6.95
CA SER A 37 -2.31 -20.09 8.30
C SER A 37 -1.08 -20.01 9.21
N LEU A 38 -1.29 -19.82 10.52
CA LEU A 38 -0.20 -19.83 11.50
C LEU A 38 0.65 -21.11 11.43
N ARG A 39 0.01 -22.25 11.13
CA ARG A 39 0.71 -23.53 10.90
C ARG A 39 1.64 -23.43 9.70
N SER A 40 1.16 -22.96 8.55
CA SER A 40 1.95 -22.82 7.31
C SER A 40 3.12 -21.83 7.48
N ILE A 41 2.89 -20.75 8.22
CA ILE A 41 3.95 -19.79 8.58
C ILE A 41 5.03 -20.51 9.39
N ARG A 42 4.65 -21.30 10.40
CA ARG A 42 5.62 -22.01 11.25
C ARG A 42 6.32 -23.16 10.54
N GLU A 43 5.65 -23.86 9.63
CA GLU A 43 6.25 -24.91 8.79
C GLU A 43 7.33 -24.32 7.87
N THR A 44 7.11 -23.10 7.35
CA THR A 44 8.02 -22.45 6.41
C THR A 44 9.15 -21.68 7.10
N TYR A 45 8.83 -20.94 8.16
CA TYR A 45 9.74 -19.97 8.81
C TYR A 45 10.18 -20.41 10.22
N GLY A 46 9.70 -21.54 10.71
CA GLY A 46 9.99 -22.05 12.05
C GLY A 46 9.08 -21.49 13.14
N ALA A 47 9.29 -21.94 14.39
CA ALA A 47 8.40 -21.63 15.52
C ALA A 47 8.23 -20.12 15.80
N ALA A 48 9.28 -19.34 15.53
CA ALA A 48 9.30 -17.88 15.68
C ALA A 48 8.56 -17.12 14.56
N GLY A 49 8.18 -17.80 13.47
CA GLY A 49 7.59 -17.16 12.29
C GLY A 49 8.58 -16.27 11.54
N VAL A 50 8.04 -15.29 10.81
CA VAL A 50 8.85 -14.34 10.03
C VAL A 50 9.56 -13.36 10.97
N THR A 51 10.88 -13.34 10.92
CA THR A 51 11.73 -12.46 11.76
C THR A 51 12.56 -11.46 10.96
N THR A 52 12.55 -11.57 9.64
CA THR A 52 13.25 -10.70 8.69
C THR A 52 12.34 -10.38 7.52
N LEU A 53 12.66 -9.33 6.76
CA LEU A 53 11.97 -9.07 5.50
C LEU A 53 12.25 -10.20 4.52
N VAL A 54 11.20 -10.86 4.05
CA VAL A 54 11.26 -11.94 3.06
C VAL A 54 10.61 -11.49 1.75
N PRO A 55 10.92 -12.14 0.61
CA PRO A 55 10.25 -11.83 -0.65
C PRO A 55 8.75 -12.10 -0.57
N ASP A 56 7.95 -11.21 -1.15
CA ASP A 56 6.51 -11.44 -1.37
C ASP A 56 6.26 -12.45 -2.50
N GLY A 57 4.98 -12.70 -2.84
CA GLY A 57 4.59 -13.59 -3.93
C GLY A 57 5.09 -13.20 -5.33
N SER A 58 5.60 -11.96 -5.49
CA SER A 58 6.26 -11.46 -6.72
C SER A 58 7.78 -11.48 -6.64
N GLY A 59 8.36 -11.94 -5.53
CA GLY A 59 9.80 -11.98 -5.30
C GLY A 59 10.40 -10.67 -4.79
N VAL A 60 9.60 -9.69 -4.38
CA VAL A 60 10.10 -8.39 -3.89
C VAL A 60 10.17 -8.37 -2.37
N VAL A 61 11.33 -7.98 -1.84
CA VAL A 61 11.59 -7.87 -0.40
C VAL A 61 11.18 -6.50 0.11
N GLY A 62 10.50 -6.45 1.26
CA GLY A 62 10.18 -5.19 1.94
C GLY A 62 9.09 -4.36 1.27
N ARG A 63 8.25 -4.99 0.44
CA ARG A 63 7.14 -4.31 -0.23
C ARG A 63 6.03 -3.98 0.77
N VAL A 64 5.78 -2.68 0.95
CA VAL A 64 4.57 -2.16 1.64
C VAL A 64 3.31 -2.33 0.79
N THR A 65 2.14 -2.38 1.42
CA THR A 65 0.83 -2.62 0.79
C THR A 65 -0.03 -1.34 0.78
N ASP A 66 -1.34 -1.49 0.53
CA ASP A 66 -2.32 -0.44 0.72
C ASP A 66 -2.39 0.05 2.17
N ASP A 67 -2.07 -0.78 3.17
CA ASP A 67 -2.05 -0.36 4.58
C ASP A 67 -1.13 0.85 4.80
N THR A 68 0.10 0.80 4.30
CA THR A 68 1.02 1.95 4.38
C THR A 68 0.51 3.13 3.54
N GLN A 69 0.03 2.89 2.32
CA GLN A 69 -0.45 3.99 1.46
C GLN A 69 -1.64 4.71 2.09
N MET A 70 -2.66 3.98 2.54
CA MET A 70 -3.84 4.52 3.21
C MET A 70 -3.46 5.22 4.51
N THR A 71 -2.52 4.67 5.29
CA THR A 71 -2.00 5.34 6.50
C THR A 71 -1.42 6.71 6.21
N LEU A 72 -0.66 6.87 5.11
CA LEU A 72 -0.11 8.17 4.71
C LEU A 72 -1.21 9.16 4.31
N PHE A 73 -2.23 8.69 3.58
CA PHE A 73 -3.37 9.54 3.23
C PHE A 73 -4.25 9.88 4.46
N THR A 74 -4.38 8.99 5.44
CA THR A 74 -4.99 9.30 6.74
C THR A 74 -4.24 10.41 7.44
N ALA A 75 -2.91 10.30 7.54
CA ALA A 75 -2.08 11.33 8.15
C ALA A 75 -2.21 12.68 7.42
N GLU A 76 -2.21 12.68 6.09
CA GLU A 76 -2.46 13.89 5.29
C GLU A 76 -3.84 14.48 5.58
N GLY A 77 -4.89 13.65 5.62
CA GLY A 77 -6.25 14.06 5.95
C GLY A 77 -6.35 14.74 7.31
N LEU A 78 -5.75 14.15 8.34
CA LEU A 78 -5.73 14.69 9.70
C LEU A 78 -4.95 16.01 9.78
N ILE A 79 -3.81 16.11 9.10
CA ILE A 79 -3.01 17.36 9.03
C ILE A 79 -3.84 18.47 8.37
N ARG A 80 -4.49 18.17 7.24
CA ARG A 80 -5.34 19.16 6.53
C ARG A 80 -6.56 19.56 7.34
N ALA A 81 -7.19 18.62 8.05
CA ALA A 81 -8.33 18.89 8.91
C ALA A 81 -7.92 19.86 10.02
N HIS A 82 -6.83 19.54 10.74
CA HIS A 82 -6.27 20.41 11.78
C HIS A 82 -5.93 21.81 11.25
N ALA A 83 -5.23 21.90 10.12
CA ALA A 83 -4.89 23.19 9.53
C ALA A 83 -6.12 24.03 9.16
N ARG A 84 -7.21 23.38 8.68
CA ARG A 84 -8.47 24.05 8.34
C ARG A 84 -9.19 24.56 9.59
N THR A 85 -9.29 23.74 10.63
CA THR A 85 -9.91 24.13 11.91
C THR A 85 -9.13 25.29 12.53
N SER A 86 -7.80 25.20 12.60
CA SER A 86 -6.95 26.25 13.16
C SER A 86 -6.98 27.57 12.38
N SER A 87 -7.14 27.53 11.06
CA SER A 87 -7.08 28.74 10.22
C SER A 87 -8.46 29.38 9.97
N LYS A 88 -9.54 28.60 9.99
CA LYS A 88 -10.88 29.06 9.55
C LYS A 88 -11.98 28.88 10.60
N GLY A 89 -11.69 28.27 11.76
CA GLY A 89 -12.70 27.99 12.80
C GLY A 89 -13.82 27.05 12.35
N LEU A 90 -13.61 26.30 11.26
CA LEU A 90 -14.60 25.41 10.67
C LEU A 90 -14.50 24.02 11.29
N GLU A 91 -15.00 23.89 12.52
CA GLU A 91 -15.20 22.61 13.20
C GLU A 91 -16.27 21.77 12.48
N GLY A 92 -16.16 20.44 12.55
CA GLY A 92 -17.16 19.51 12.00
C GLY A 92 -16.94 19.08 10.54
N SER A 93 -15.85 19.53 9.91
CA SER A 93 -15.48 19.12 8.54
C SER A 93 -14.40 18.03 8.47
N GLU A 94 -13.93 17.54 9.61
CA GLU A 94 -12.82 16.59 9.74
C GLU A 94 -13.08 15.32 8.94
N THR A 95 -14.26 14.72 9.11
CA THR A 95 -14.68 13.51 8.39
C THR A 95 -14.67 13.72 6.87
N ALA A 96 -15.15 14.89 6.41
CA ALA A 96 -15.14 15.22 4.99
C ALA A 96 -13.70 15.40 4.44
N VAL A 97 -12.81 16.03 5.22
CA VAL A 97 -11.41 16.21 4.83
C VAL A 97 -10.66 14.88 4.77
N VAL A 98 -10.86 14.00 5.75
CA VAL A 98 -10.29 12.64 5.75
C VAL A 98 -10.86 11.82 4.58
N ARG A 99 -12.17 11.90 4.32
CA ARG A 99 -12.79 11.26 3.15
C ARG A 99 -12.13 11.73 1.84
N HIS A 100 -11.86 13.02 1.67
CA HIS A 100 -11.16 13.51 0.48
C HIS A 100 -9.73 12.97 0.38
N ALA A 101 -9.06 12.68 1.50
CA ALA A 101 -7.74 12.04 1.47
C ALA A 101 -7.82 10.57 1.02
N TYR A 102 -8.85 9.82 1.40
CA TYR A 102 -9.08 8.48 0.86
C TYR A 102 -9.49 8.49 -0.62
N LEU A 103 -10.25 9.50 -1.06
CA LEU A 103 -10.52 9.67 -2.49
C LEU A 103 -9.23 10.00 -3.28
N ARG A 104 -8.28 10.74 -2.69
CA ARG A 104 -6.94 10.92 -3.26
C ARG A 104 -6.19 9.61 -3.41
N TRP A 105 -6.18 8.79 -2.35
CA TRP A 105 -5.58 7.47 -2.42
C TRP A 105 -6.21 6.63 -3.53
N LEU A 106 -7.54 6.59 -3.62
CA LEU A 106 -8.26 5.87 -4.67
C LEU A 106 -7.91 6.38 -6.07
N ASP A 107 -7.74 7.70 -6.25
CA ASP A 107 -7.27 8.29 -7.51
C ASP A 107 -5.89 7.76 -7.90
N THR A 108 -4.99 7.51 -6.94
CA THR A 108 -3.67 6.91 -7.23
C THR A 108 -3.76 5.43 -7.62
N GLN A 109 -4.80 4.70 -7.18
CA GLN A 109 -5.01 3.30 -7.58
C GLN A 109 -5.60 3.13 -8.98
N ASN A 110 -6.15 4.22 -9.55
CA ASN A 110 -6.86 4.21 -10.82
C ASN A 110 -6.07 4.82 -11.99
N HIS A 111 -4.88 5.38 -11.74
CA HIS A 111 -4.07 6.03 -12.75
C HIS A 111 -2.64 5.49 -12.75
N PRO A 112 -1.90 5.53 -13.88
CA PRO A 112 -0.50 5.11 -13.95
C PRO A 112 0.48 6.14 -13.35
N GLY A 113 0.00 7.34 -13.02
CA GLY A 113 0.77 8.46 -12.50
C GLY A 113 -0.16 9.63 -12.20
N PRO A 114 0.34 10.76 -11.66
CA PRO A 114 -0.49 11.87 -11.23
C PRO A 114 -1.20 12.58 -12.38
N PRO A 115 -2.54 12.43 -12.54
CA PRO A 115 -3.27 13.26 -13.47
C PRO A 115 -3.22 14.74 -13.07
N PRO A 116 -3.39 15.67 -14.01
CA PRO A 116 -3.59 17.08 -13.69
C PRO A 116 -4.84 17.29 -12.85
N ALA A 117 -4.85 18.37 -12.06
CA ALA A 117 -6.04 18.80 -11.35
C ALA A 117 -7.06 19.38 -12.34
N GLU A 118 -8.35 19.11 -12.12
CA GLU A 118 -9.44 19.60 -12.99
C GLU A 118 -9.81 21.07 -12.73
N GLY A 119 -9.01 21.80 -11.93
CA GLY A 119 -9.18 23.22 -11.62
C GLY A 119 -9.03 23.56 -10.13
N GLY A 120 -9.22 24.84 -9.79
CA GLY A 120 -8.98 25.37 -8.43
C GLY A 120 -9.91 24.83 -7.32
N GLY A 121 -10.99 24.14 -7.68
CA GLY A 121 -11.94 23.52 -6.75
C GLY A 121 -11.72 22.02 -6.52
N ASP A 122 -10.72 21.40 -7.14
CA ASP A 122 -10.52 19.96 -7.07
C ASP A 122 -10.03 19.53 -5.67
N LEU A 123 -10.97 19.07 -4.85
CA LEU A 123 -10.70 18.59 -3.50
C LEU A 123 -10.04 17.22 -3.48
N VAL A 124 -10.05 16.48 -4.59
CA VAL A 124 -9.37 15.18 -4.71
C VAL A 124 -7.96 15.43 -5.24
N ARG A 125 -7.75 15.92 -6.46
CA ARG A 125 -6.41 16.07 -7.05
C ARG A 125 -5.65 17.32 -6.58
N SER A 126 -5.50 17.47 -5.27
CA SER A 126 -4.79 18.57 -4.62
C SER A 126 -3.67 18.10 -3.67
N GLY A 127 -2.69 18.98 -3.47
CA GLY A 127 -1.60 18.86 -2.49
C GLY A 127 -0.50 17.84 -2.82
N TRP A 128 0.50 17.77 -1.94
CA TRP A 128 1.81 17.19 -2.24
C TRP A 128 1.82 15.67 -2.28
N LEU A 129 1.12 14.97 -1.39
CA LEU A 129 1.28 13.52 -1.25
C LEU A 129 0.96 12.78 -2.56
N ARG A 130 -0.13 13.17 -3.24
CA ARG A 130 -0.50 12.60 -4.54
C ARG A 130 0.51 12.86 -5.68
N THR A 131 1.49 13.73 -5.50
CA THR A 131 2.52 13.96 -6.54
C THR A 131 3.60 12.89 -6.52
N GLN A 132 3.63 12.04 -5.48
CA GLN A 132 4.65 11.01 -5.31
C GLN A 132 4.37 9.81 -6.22
N PRO A 133 5.20 9.54 -7.25
CA PRO A 133 4.88 8.53 -8.28
C PRO A 133 4.74 7.11 -7.73
N TRP A 134 5.48 6.78 -6.66
CA TRP A 134 5.44 5.44 -6.05
C TRP A 134 4.07 5.09 -5.43
N LEU A 135 3.22 6.08 -5.11
CA LEU A 135 1.86 5.87 -4.63
C LEU A 135 0.87 5.39 -5.72
N TYR A 136 1.28 5.47 -7.00
CA TYR A 136 0.51 4.97 -8.13
C TYR A 136 0.80 3.50 -8.44
N ALA A 137 1.71 2.86 -7.69
CA ALA A 137 1.76 1.42 -7.62
C ALA A 137 0.42 0.94 -7.02
N ARG A 138 -0.38 0.23 -7.83
CA ARG A 138 -1.67 -0.33 -7.43
C ARG A 138 -1.45 -1.38 -6.35
N ARG A 139 -2.08 -1.19 -5.19
CA ARG A 139 -1.85 -2.02 -4.00
C ARG A 139 -3.11 -2.49 -3.28
N ALA A 140 -4.29 -2.35 -3.88
CA ALA A 140 -5.54 -2.88 -3.33
C ALA A 140 -5.59 -4.43 -3.41
N PRO A 141 -5.56 -5.17 -2.29
CA PRO A 141 -5.59 -6.61 -2.25
C PRO A 141 -7.02 -7.07 -1.93
N ALA A 142 -8.01 -6.71 -2.75
CA ALA A 142 -9.37 -7.23 -2.58
C ALA A 142 -9.62 -8.51 -3.40
N THR A 143 -8.58 -9.16 -3.91
CA THR A 143 -8.73 -10.44 -4.57
C THR A 143 -7.51 -11.29 -4.25
N PRO A 144 -7.68 -12.54 -3.77
CA PRO A 144 -6.58 -13.49 -3.84
C PRO A 144 -6.14 -13.51 -5.29
N ALA A 145 -4.88 -13.16 -5.54
CA ALA A 145 -4.28 -13.37 -6.83
C ALA A 145 -4.44 -14.87 -7.12
N SER A 146 -5.42 -15.23 -7.95
CA SER A 146 -5.36 -16.47 -8.69
C SER A 146 -3.97 -16.49 -9.32
N PRO A 147 -3.15 -17.52 -9.09
CA PRO A 147 -1.78 -17.52 -9.58
C PRO A 147 -1.84 -17.18 -11.05
N ALA A 148 -1.04 -16.19 -11.48
CA ALA A 148 -0.89 -15.84 -12.87
C ALA A 148 -0.80 -17.14 -13.67
N SER A 149 -1.84 -17.44 -14.45
CA SER A 149 -1.90 -18.66 -15.23
C SER A 149 -0.61 -18.70 -16.06
N PRO A 150 0.26 -19.71 -15.91
CA PRO A 150 1.32 -19.87 -16.86
C PRO A 150 0.64 -20.02 -18.21
N ARG A 151 0.87 -19.07 -19.13
CA ARG A 151 0.47 -19.22 -20.51
C ARG A 151 0.86 -20.63 -20.93
N SER A 152 -0.15 -21.46 -21.20
CA SER A 152 0.03 -22.77 -21.77
C SER A 152 0.71 -22.61 -23.13
N THR A 153 2.04 -22.58 -23.14
CA THR A 153 2.80 -22.97 -24.31
C THR A 153 2.83 -24.49 -24.29
N SER A 154 1.76 -25.10 -24.79
CA SER A 154 1.81 -26.50 -25.17
C SER A 154 2.94 -26.64 -26.20
N PRO A 155 3.88 -27.59 -26.03
CA PRO A 155 4.86 -27.86 -27.09
C PRO A 155 4.10 -28.30 -28.35
N PRO A 156 4.57 -27.94 -29.56
CA PRO A 156 3.91 -28.34 -30.79
C PRO A 156 3.79 -29.87 -30.84
N ARG A 157 2.55 -30.34 -31.02
CA ARG A 157 2.21 -31.75 -31.18
C ARG A 157 2.96 -32.28 -32.40
N ALA A 158 3.83 -33.28 -32.20
CA ALA A 158 4.51 -33.96 -33.30
C ALA A 158 3.47 -34.49 -34.31
N PRO A 159 3.72 -34.41 -35.63
CA PRO A 159 2.80 -34.94 -36.63
C PRO A 159 2.67 -36.46 -36.47
N PRO A 160 1.48 -37.03 -36.77
CA PRO A 160 1.27 -38.47 -36.67
C PRO A 160 2.21 -39.22 -37.63
N SER A 161 2.95 -40.18 -37.08
CA SER A 161 3.79 -41.11 -37.85
C SER A 161 2.90 -42.01 -38.70
N THR A 162 2.79 -41.71 -39.99
CA THR A 162 2.26 -42.64 -40.99
C THR A 162 3.35 -43.64 -41.36
N ALA A 163 3.38 -44.79 -40.69
CA ALA A 163 4.07 -45.97 -41.18
C ALA A 163 3.06 -46.83 -41.97
N PRO A 164 3.36 -47.21 -43.23
CA PRO A 164 2.48 -48.06 -44.03
C PRO A 164 2.53 -49.53 -43.55
N PRO A 165 1.49 -50.34 -43.84
CA PRO A 165 1.40 -51.72 -43.39
C PRO A 165 2.36 -52.69 -44.12
N ALA A 166 2.57 -53.81 -43.44
CA ALA A 166 3.60 -54.84 -43.56
C ALA A 166 3.81 -55.52 -44.93
N ARG A 167 4.98 -56.17 -45.04
CA ARG A 167 5.12 -57.51 -45.64
C ARG A 167 5.70 -58.47 -44.61
#